data_AF-A0A7X0QMQ9-F1
#
_entry.id   AF-A0A7X0QMQ9-F1
#
_cell.length_a   1.000
_cell.length_b   1.000
_cell.length_c   1.000
_cell.angle_alpha   90.00
_cell.angle_beta   90.00
_cell.angle_gamma   90.00
#
_symmetry.space_group_name_H-M   'P 1'
#
loop_
_entity.id
_entity.type
_entity.pdbx_description
1 polymer ?
#
loop_
_entity_poly.entity_id
_entity_poly.type
_entity_poly.pdbx_seq_one_letter_code
_entity_poly.pdbx_strand_id
1 'polypeptide(L)'
;MPIEAALIKPVVDALLALFRQGSDIQLKRNAEAALREAIRELLMANPDENRAEARIAIARAAGILTEDIVLAEDMLKKHRATKARTAGKSATGRRRKPAAAAADVPAKPAPARKAAAAKAPAKATGATTKGDAAAKPAARSSSREKPATPDAPPRPGKPARPAPKG
;
A
#
# COMPACT_ATOMS: atom_id res chain seq x y z
N MET A 1 14.69 54.64 21.17
CA MET A 1 14.81 53.42 21.99
C MET A 1 15.13 52.23 21.07
N PRO A 2 16.41 51.85 20.88
CA PRO A 2 16.80 50.78 19.93
C PRO A 2 16.94 49.39 20.57
N ILE A 3 16.81 49.26 21.90
CA ILE A 3 17.14 48.05 22.66
C ILE A 3 16.08 46.94 22.46
N GLU A 4 14.84 47.31 22.17
CA GLU A 4 13.73 46.35 22.03
C GLU A 4 13.87 45.44 20.80
N ALA A 5 14.45 45.92 19.70
CA ALA A 5 14.59 45.14 18.47
C ALA A 5 15.68 44.05 18.54
N ALA A 6 16.72 44.26 19.35
CA ALA A 6 17.87 43.34 19.46
C ALA A 6 17.51 42.04 20.19
N LEU A 7 16.49 42.07 21.06
CA LEU A 7 16.05 40.92 21.86
C LEU A 7 14.94 40.09 21.18
N ILE A 8 14.25 40.64 20.17
CA ILE A 8 13.14 39.94 19.49
C ILE A 8 13.66 38.74 18.68
N LYS A 9 14.72 38.91 17.91
CA LYS A 9 15.27 37.83 17.06
C LYS A 9 15.72 36.59 17.85
N PRO A 10 16.54 36.69 18.93
CA PRO A 10 16.94 35.50 19.69
C PRO A 10 15.76 34.81 20.39
N VAL A 11 14.73 35.55 20.81
CA VAL A 11 13.52 34.97 21.40
C VAL A 11 12.70 34.22 20.35
N VAL A 12 12.51 34.81 19.17
CA VAL A 12 11.83 34.14 18.04
C VAL A 12 12.60 32.90 17.59
N ASP A 13 13.93 32.97 17.51
CA ASP A 13 14.78 31.83 17.17
C ASP A 13 14.68 30.72 18.23
N ALA A 14 14.65 31.06 19.52
CA ALA A 14 14.44 30.10 20.60
C ALA A 14 13.06 29.43 20.54
N LEU A 15 11.99 30.18 20.23
CA LEU A 15 10.65 29.64 20.03
C LEU A 15 10.60 28.71 18.81
N LEU A 16 11.16 29.13 17.68
CA LEU A 16 11.24 28.31 16.47
C LEU A 16 12.06 27.03 16.69
N ALA A 17 13.16 27.11 17.44
CA ALA A 17 13.97 25.96 17.82
C ALA A 17 13.17 24.99 18.70
N LEU A 18 12.43 25.49 19.70
CA LEU A 18 11.58 24.68 20.56
C LEU A 18 10.45 24.00 19.77
N PHE A 19 9.80 24.71 18.84
CA PHE A 19 8.79 24.13 17.95
C PHE A 19 9.36 23.02 17.07
N ARG A 20 10.56 23.24 16.50
CA ARG A 20 11.24 22.22 15.70
C ARG A 20 11.54 20.96 16.52
N GLN A 21 12.04 21.15 17.74
CA GLN A 21 12.28 20.06 18.69
C GLN A 21 11.00 19.28 19.01
N GLY A 22 9.88 19.98 19.23
CA GLY A 22 8.57 19.36 19.44
C GLY A 22 8.08 18.55 18.24
N SER A 23 8.26 19.09 17.02
CA SER A 23 7.89 18.38 15.79
C SER A 23 8.73 17.13 15.55
N ASP A 24 10.02 17.15 15.89
CA ASP A 24 10.90 15.99 15.76
C ASP A 24 10.50 14.86 16.72
N ILE A 25 10.08 15.21 17.95
CA ILE A 25 9.57 14.22 18.92
C ILE A 25 8.29 13.56 18.41
N GLN A 26 7.37 14.36 17.87
CA GLN A 26 6.14 13.81 17.28
C GLN A 26 6.42 12.93 16.06
N LEU A 27 7.33 13.36 15.19
CA LEU A 27 7.73 12.58 14.01
C LEU A 27 8.32 11.24 14.43
N LYS A 28 9.18 11.22 15.45
CA LYS A 28 9.75 9.98 15.99
C LYS A 28 8.69 9.07 16.60
N ARG A 29 7.77 9.60 17.42
CA ARG A 29 6.67 8.80 17.98
C ARG A 29 5.75 8.20 16.91
N ASN A 30 5.44 8.98 15.88
CA ASN A 30 4.63 8.51 14.75
C ASN A 30 5.38 7.44 13.93
N ALA A 31 6.69 7.59 13.76
CA ALA A 31 7.54 6.60 13.11
C ALA A 31 7.63 5.29 13.92
N GLU A 32 7.74 5.36 15.24
CA GLU A 32 7.68 4.18 16.12
C GLU A 32 6.31 3.48 16.04
N ALA A 33 5.23 4.25 16.05
CA ALA A 33 3.88 3.71 15.88
C ALA A 33 3.73 3.03 14.50
N ALA A 34 4.21 3.68 13.43
CA ALA A 34 4.20 3.11 12.09
C ALA A 34 5.00 1.80 12.02
N LEU A 35 6.15 1.72 12.69
CA LEU A 35 6.97 0.52 12.76
C LEU A 35 6.24 -0.62 13.49
N ARG A 36 5.61 -0.33 14.63
CA ARG A 36 4.79 -1.31 15.36
C ARG A 36 3.65 -1.84 14.50
N GLU A 37 2.97 -0.96 13.76
CA GLU A 37 1.92 -1.35 12.82
C GLU A 37 2.47 -2.12 11.62
N ALA A 38 3.70 -1.87 11.18
CA ALA A 38 4.36 -2.66 10.13
C ALA A 38 4.65 -4.09 10.62
N ILE A 39 5.18 -4.25 11.83
CA ILE A 39 5.43 -5.56 12.43
C ILE A 39 4.12 -6.31 12.63
N ARG A 40 3.08 -5.66 13.15
CA ARG A 40 1.76 -6.26 13.32
C ARG A 40 1.19 -6.75 11.97
N GLU A 41 1.29 -5.93 10.93
CA GLU A 41 0.86 -6.29 9.56
C GLU A 41 1.61 -7.51 9.03
N LEU A 42 2.94 -7.56 9.21
CA LEU A 42 3.77 -8.68 8.76
C LEU A 42 3.49 -9.98 9.54
N LEU A 43 3.00 -9.88 10.77
CA LEU A 43 2.59 -11.04 11.57
C LEU A 43 1.18 -11.52 11.24
N MET A 44 0.41 -10.81 10.43
CA MET A 44 -0.90 -11.29 9.97
C MET A 44 -0.74 -12.45 8.97
N ALA A 45 -1.77 -13.31 8.90
CA ALA A 45 -1.78 -14.45 7.99
C ALA A 45 -1.70 -14.04 6.50
N ASN A 46 -2.26 -12.87 6.15
CA ASN A 46 -2.18 -12.27 4.81
C ASN A 46 -1.63 -10.84 4.93
N PRO A 47 -0.30 -10.67 4.88
CA PRO A 47 0.32 -9.36 5.09
C PRO A 47 0.24 -8.46 3.85
N ASP A 48 -0.10 -7.19 4.05
CA ASP A 48 0.00 -6.14 3.02
C ASP A 48 1.44 -5.63 2.88
N GLU A 49 2.24 -6.27 2.02
CA GLU A 49 3.66 -5.92 1.79
C GLU A 49 3.89 -4.44 1.47
N ASN A 50 3.03 -3.85 0.64
CA ASN A 50 3.16 -2.45 0.23
C ASN A 50 2.93 -1.47 1.40
N ARG A 51 2.02 -1.82 2.32
CA ARG A 51 1.76 -1.01 3.51
C ARG A 51 2.88 -1.15 4.53
N ALA A 52 3.37 -2.38 4.74
CA ALA A 52 4.51 -2.63 5.60
C ALA A 52 5.77 -1.90 5.10
N GLU A 53 6.05 -1.96 3.79
CA GLU A 53 7.19 -1.25 3.19
C GLU A 53 7.09 0.27 3.34
N ALA A 54 5.91 0.85 3.09
CA ALA A 54 5.69 2.28 3.28
C ALA A 54 5.90 2.71 4.75
N ARG A 55 5.40 1.92 5.70
CA ARG A 55 5.56 2.19 7.14
C ARG A 55 7.02 2.06 7.59
N ILE A 56 7.74 1.05 7.10
CA ILE A 56 9.18 0.88 7.34
C ILE A 56 9.97 2.06 6.74
N ALA A 57 9.61 2.51 5.53
CA ALA A 57 10.24 3.65 4.88
C ALA A 57 10.03 4.96 5.66
N ILE A 58 8.83 5.19 6.22
CA ILE A 58 8.56 6.33 7.11
C ILE A 58 9.45 6.27 8.35
N ALA A 59 9.56 5.09 8.97
CA ALA A 59 10.38 4.91 10.17
C ALA A 59 11.87 5.17 9.87
N ARG A 60 12.37 4.66 8.74
CA ARG A 60 13.73 4.88 8.26
C ARG A 60 13.99 6.36 7.94
N ALA A 61 13.04 7.04 7.30
CA ALA A 61 13.15 8.46 6.94
C ALA A 61 13.15 9.39 8.16
N ALA A 62 12.45 9.00 9.24
CA ALA A 62 12.49 9.71 10.52
C ALA A 62 13.83 9.55 11.26
N GLY A 63 14.80 8.82 10.68
CA GLY A 63 16.12 8.59 11.27
C GLY A 63 16.06 7.71 12.52
N ILE A 64 14.94 7.01 12.74
CA ILE A 64 14.89 5.94 13.72
C ILE A 64 15.66 4.79 13.08
N LEU A 65 16.75 4.38 13.73
CA LEU A 65 17.58 3.24 13.34
C LEU A 65 17.59 2.29 14.53
N THR A 66 16.45 1.63 14.75
CA THR A 66 16.28 0.63 15.80
C THR A 66 16.46 -0.77 15.23
N GLU A 67 16.85 -1.72 16.08
CA GLU A 67 16.91 -3.15 15.75
C GLU A 67 15.60 -3.65 15.14
N ASP A 68 14.48 -3.09 15.60
CA ASP A 68 13.14 -3.37 15.11
C ASP A 68 12.95 -3.07 13.61
N ILE A 69 13.63 -2.07 13.04
CA ILE A 69 13.55 -1.78 11.59
C ILE A 69 14.29 -2.85 10.80
N VAL A 70 15.46 -3.26 11.25
CA VAL A 70 16.23 -4.35 10.63
C VAL A 70 15.42 -5.64 10.67
N LEU A 71 14.80 -5.93 11.82
CA LEU A 71 13.89 -7.06 11.99
C LEU A 71 12.71 -6.98 11.01
N ALA A 72 12.00 -5.84 10.94
CA ALA A 72 10.85 -5.65 10.07
C ALA A 72 11.22 -5.79 8.59
N GLU A 73 12.39 -5.29 8.18
CA GLU A 73 12.92 -5.46 6.82
C GLU A 73 13.21 -6.91 6.49
N ASP A 74 13.82 -7.65 7.41
CA ASP A 74 14.10 -9.07 7.22
C ASP A 74 12.83 -9.92 7.20
N MET A 75 11.82 -9.56 7.99
CA MET A 75 10.49 -10.15 7.91
C MET A 75 9.85 -9.90 6.54
N LEU A 76 9.87 -8.65 6.05
CA LEU A 76 9.34 -8.30 4.73
C LEU A 76 10.04 -9.08 3.61
N LYS A 77 11.37 -9.21 3.67
CA LYS A 77 12.15 -10.04 2.72
C LYS A 77 11.73 -11.51 2.77
N LYS A 78 11.55 -12.10 3.97
CA LYS A 78 11.09 -13.49 4.12
C LYS A 78 9.69 -13.70 3.55
N HIS A 79 8.78 -12.76 3.74
CA HIS A 79 7.44 -12.81 3.13
C HIS A 79 7.50 -12.74 1.61
N ARG A 80 8.24 -11.79 1.05
CA ARG A 80 8.47 -11.68 -0.41
C ARG A 80 9.06 -12.96 -1.00
N ALA A 81 10.08 -13.51 -0.34
CA ALA A 81 10.71 -14.76 -0.77
C ALA A 81 9.75 -15.95 -0.70
N THR A 82 8.95 -16.06 0.36
CA THR A 82 7.96 -17.14 0.52
C THR A 82 6.87 -17.04 -0.54
N LYS A 83 6.33 -15.83 -0.77
CA LYS A 83 5.33 -15.57 -1.80
C LYS A 83 5.86 -15.86 -3.20
N ALA A 84 7.08 -15.44 -3.52
CA ALA A 84 7.71 -15.77 -4.80
C ALA A 84 7.88 -17.29 -4.99
N ARG A 85 8.25 -18.02 -3.92
CA ARG A 85 8.36 -19.49 -3.94
C ARG A 85 7.02 -20.19 -4.12
N THR A 86 5.93 -19.65 -3.57
CA THR A 86 4.60 -20.29 -3.58
C THR A 86 3.73 -19.84 -4.76
N ALA A 87 3.97 -18.65 -5.33
CA ALA A 87 3.21 -18.08 -6.44
C ALA A 87 3.15 -18.98 -7.69
N GLY A 88 4.18 -19.80 -7.92
CA GLY A 88 4.21 -20.78 -9.02
C GLY A 88 3.83 -22.21 -8.63
N LYS A 89 3.82 -22.55 -7.33
CA LYS A 89 3.60 -23.92 -6.85
C LYS A 89 2.12 -24.31 -6.75
N SER A 90 1.23 -23.32 -6.72
CA SER A 90 -0.23 -23.49 -6.78
C SER A 90 -0.76 -23.80 -8.20
N ALA A 91 0.06 -23.59 -9.24
CA ALA A 91 -0.33 -23.81 -10.64
C ALA A 91 -0.13 -25.27 -11.14
N THR A 92 0.29 -26.20 -10.28
CA THR A 92 0.31 -27.64 -10.60
C THR A 92 -0.99 -28.30 -10.15
N GLY A 93 -2.09 -27.82 -10.71
CA GLY A 93 -3.41 -28.41 -10.54
C GLY A 93 -4.22 -28.12 -11.80
N ARG A 94 -4.04 -28.97 -12.82
CA ARG A 94 -4.81 -28.97 -14.08
C ARG A 94 -4.39 -27.87 -15.07
N ARG A 95 -3.25 -28.07 -15.74
CA ARG A 95 -3.15 -27.68 -17.16
C ARG A 95 -4.34 -28.34 -17.86
N ARG A 96 -5.33 -27.55 -18.29
CA ARG A 96 -6.34 -28.03 -19.22
C ARG A 96 -5.59 -28.46 -20.47
N LYS A 97 -5.69 -29.74 -20.81
CA LYS A 97 -5.29 -30.30 -22.10
C LYS A 97 -5.92 -29.38 -23.17
N PRO A 98 -5.15 -28.71 -24.04
CA PRO A 98 -5.75 -28.13 -25.23
C PRO A 98 -6.44 -29.28 -25.95
N ALA A 99 -7.74 -29.12 -26.22
CA ALA A 99 -8.51 -30.10 -26.97
C ALA A 99 -7.71 -30.40 -28.24
N ALA A 100 -7.38 -31.68 -28.42
CA ALA A 100 -6.79 -32.16 -29.66
C ALA A 100 -7.72 -31.70 -30.78
N ALA A 101 -7.18 -30.92 -31.71
CA ALA A 101 -7.77 -30.75 -33.01
C ALA A 101 -8.02 -32.16 -33.56
N ALA A 102 -9.29 -32.48 -33.81
CA ALA A 102 -9.64 -33.61 -34.64
C ALA A 102 -9.05 -33.35 -36.03
N ALA A 103 -8.03 -34.12 -36.38
CA ALA A 103 -7.55 -34.24 -37.74
C ALA A 103 -8.29 -35.41 -38.38
N ASP A 104 -8.88 -35.19 -39.57
CA ASP A 104 -8.80 -36.15 -40.68
C ASP A 104 -9.38 -35.54 -41.97
N VAL A 105 -8.51 -35.00 -42.83
CA VAL A 105 -8.54 -35.20 -44.29
C VAL A 105 -7.09 -35.04 -44.82
N PRO A 106 -6.51 -36.03 -45.54
CA PRO A 106 -5.20 -35.90 -46.14
C PRO A 106 -5.29 -35.53 -47.64
N ALA A 107 -4.56 -34.51 -48.10
CA ALA A 107 -4.21 -34.37 -49.52
C ALA A 107 -3.00 -33.46 -49.80
N LYS A 108 -1.93 -34.12 -50.28
CA LYS A 108 -0.86 -33.69 -51.22
C LYS A 108 0.18 -32.63 -50.82
N PRO A 109 1.49 -32.94 -50.97
CA PRO A 109 2.56 -31.95 -50.94
C PRO A 109 2.87 -31.43 -52.35
N ALA A 110 3.12 -30.13 -52.50
CA ALA A 110 3.82 -29.57 -53.65
C ALA A 110 4.80 -28.45 -53.20
N PRO A 111 6.02 -28.38 -53.76
CA PRO A 111 7.13 -27.61 -53.20
C PRO A 111 7.40 -26.27 -53.92
N ALA A 112 8.39 -25.54 -53.39
CA ALA A 112 9.15 -24.40 -53.95
C ALA A 112 8.57 -23.00 -53.68
N ARG A 113 9.33 -21.92 -53.46
CA ARG A 113 10.76 -21.61 -53.29
C ARG A 113 10.87 -20.13 -52.87
N LYS A 114 11.88 -19.82 -52.05
CA LYS A 114 12.74 -18.61 -51.99
C LYS A 114 12.19 -17.17 -51.83
N ALA A 115 12.88 -16.48 -50.91
CA ALA A 115 13.31 -15.05 -50.91
C ALA A 115 12.22 -14.02 -50.59
N ALA A 116 12.44 -12.87 -49.94
CA ALA A 116 13.63 -12.17 -49.48
C ALA A 116 13.20 -11.27 -48.28
N ALA A 117 14.05 -11.09 -47.29
CA ALA A 117 14.67 -9.80 -46.93
C ALA A 117 13.76 -8.66 -46.41
N ALA A 118 14.16 -8.18 -45.23
CA ALA A 118 14.37 -6.78 -44.87
C ALA A 118 13.40 -6.10 -43.88
N LYS A 119 14.10 -5.56 -42.86
CA LYS A 119 13.94 -4.27 -42.17
C LYS A 119 13.19 -4.23 -40.83
N ALA A 120 13.94 -3.69 -39.88
CA ALA A 120 13.68 -3.52 -38.47
C ALA A 120 12.97 -2.16 -38.18
N PRO A 121 13.09 -1.57 -36.97
CA PRO A 121 12.00 -1.36 -36.01
C PRO A 121 11.51 0.10 -35.95
N ALA A 122 10.23 0.33 -35.65
CA ALA A 122 9.71 1.65 -35.35
C ALA A 122 9.56 1.85 -33.83
N LYS A 123 10.53 2.58 -33.26
CA LYS A 123 10.45 3.27 -31.98
C LYS A 123 9.62 4.54 -32.20
N ALA A 124 8.48 4.67 -31.53
CA ALA A 124 7.76 5.94 -31.42
C ALA A 124 7.88 6.47 -29.99
N THR A 125 8.76 7.45 -29.85
CA THR A 125 8.86 8.42 -28.76
C THR A 125 7.83 9.54 -28.94
N GLY A 126 7.37 10.11 -27.81
CA GLY A 126 6.73 11.43 -27.74
C GLY A 126 5.28 11.35 -27.26
N ALA A 127 4.74 12.28 -26.47
CA ALA A 127 5.31 13.46 -25.85
C ALA A 127 4.33 13.93 -24.75
N THR A 128 4.93 14.53 -23.72
CA THR A 128 4.41 15.59 -22.86
C THR A 128 3.25 16.42 -23.42
N THR A 129 2.20 16.61 -22.61
CA THR A 129 1.56 17.92 -22.44
C THR A 129 1.25 18.17 -20.96
N LYS A 130 1.80 19.29 -20.49
CA LYS A 130 1.64 19.94 -19.20
C LYS A 130 0.90 21.25 -19.50
N GLY A 131 -0.02 21.66 -18.62
CA GLY A 131 -0.73 22.94 -18.68
C GLY A 131 -2.22 22.73 -18.40
N ASP A 132 -2.66 22.84 -17.15
CA ASP A 132 -3.08 24.09 -16.50
C ASP A 132 -4.29 24.74 -17.17
N ALA A 133 -5.46 24.54 -16.57
CA ALA A 133 -6.54 25.54 -16.58
C ALA A 133 -7.48 25.30 -15.39
N ALA A 134 -7.50 26.29 -14.50
CA ALA A 134 -8.39 26.42 -13.38
C ALA A 134 -9.87 26.57 -13.81
N ALA A 135 -10.78 25.94 -13.06
CA ALA A 135 -12.16 26.38 -12.95
C ALA A 135 -12.72 26.07 -11.56
N LYS A 136 -13.34 27.10 -10.98
CA LYS A 136 -13.87 27.26 -9.61
C LYS A 136 -15.08 26.35 -9.29
N PRO A 137 -15.49 26.27 -8.00
CA PRO A 137 -16.28 25.18 -7.44
C PRO A 137 -17.80 25.39 -7.57
N ALA A 138 -18.53 24.31 -7.79
CA ALA A 138 -19.98 24.29 -7.68
C ALA A 138 -20.40 23.91 -6.25
N ALA A 139 -21.08 24.85 -5.60
CA ALA A 139 -21.82 24.63 -4.38
C ALA A 139 -23.02 23.70 -4.61
N ARG A 140 -23.29 22.78 -3.67
CA ARG A 140 -24.66 22.35 -3.36
C ARG A 140 -24.78 21.71 -1.97
N SER A 141 -25.54 22.42 -1.12
CA SER A 141 -26.50 21.93 -0.10
C SER A 141 -26.14 20.70 0.74
N SER A 142 -25.84 20.83 2.03
CA SER A 142 -26.81 21.01 3.13
C SER A 142 -27.81 19.86 3.31
N SER A 143 -27.43 18.86 4.11
CA SER A 143 -28.36 18.00 4.84
C SER A 143 -27.84 17.75 6.26
N ARG A 144 -28.15 18.73 7.11
CA ARG A 144 -28.64 18.63 8.49
C ARG A 144 -28.42 17.32 9.26
N GLU A 145 -27.66 17.47 10.33
CA GLU A 145 -27.61 16.77 11.63
C GLU A 145 -28.64 15.66 11.93
N LYS A 146 -28.12 14.55 12.46
CA LYS A 146 -28.70 13.86 13.61
C LYS A 146 -27.57 13.47 14.59
N PRO A 147 -27.62 13.88 15.87
CA PRO A 147 -26.64 13.47 16.87
C PRO A 147 -26.90 12.00 17.28
N ALA A 148 -25.86 11.18 17.26
CA ALA A 148 -25.91 9.83 17.82
C ALA A 148 -25.86 9.92 19.34
N THR A 149 -26.93 9.46 19.98
CA THR A 149 -27.08 9.30 21.42
C THR A 149 -25.99 8.37 21.98
N PRO A 150 -25.35 8.68 23.12
CA PRO A 150 -24.58 7.70 23.86
C PRO A 150 -25.51 6.80 24.68
N ASP A 151 -25.03 5.59 24.95
CA ASP A 151 -25.43 4.73 26.07
C ASP A 151 -26.72 3.88 25.90
N ALA A 152 -26.52 2.62 25.53
CA ALA A 152 -27.49 1.54 25.78
C ALA A 152 -26.72 0.26 26.16
N PRO A 153 -26.91 -0.29 27.38
CA PRO A 153 -26.27 -1.54 27.77
C PRO A 153 -26.85 -2.75 27.02
N PRO A 154 -26.06 -3.82 26.82
CA PRO A 154 -26.54 -5.02 26.12
C PRO A 154 -27.64 -5.72 26.92
N ARG A 155 -28.75 -6.03 26.24
CA ARG A 155 -29.84 -6.86 26.78
C ARG A 155 -29.32 -8.27 27.08
N PRO A 156 -29.52 -8.83 28.28
CA PRO A 156 -29.20 -10.22 28.55
C PRO A 156 -30.11 -11.14 27.73
N GLY A 157 -29.49 -12.07 27.01
CA GLY A 157 -30.16 -13.08 26.19
C GLY A 157 -31.11 -13.94 27.01
N LYS A 158 -32.28 -14.24 26.42
CA LYS A 158 -33.24 -15.21 26.95
C LYS A 158 -32.57 -16.57 27.15
N PRO A 159 -32.72 -17.24 28.31
CA PRO A 159 -32.30 -18.63 28.44
C PRO A 159 -33.17 -19.55 27.56
N ALA A 160 -32.50 -20.50 26.92
CA ALA A 160 -33.10 -21.53 26.08
C ALA A 160 -34.07 -22.41 26.88
N ARG A 161 -35.22 -22.74 26.28
CA ARG A 161 -36.15 -23.76 26.80
C ARG A 161 -35.47 -25.14 26.81
N PRO A 162 -35.56 -25.93 27.88
CA PRO A 162 -35.16 -27.33 27.84
C PRO A 162 -36.17 -28.16 27.06
N ALA A 163 -35.66 -29.10 26.25
CA ALA A 163 -36.44 -30.08 25.48
C ALA A 163 -37.17 -31.07 26.42
N PRO A 164 -38.34 -31.62 26.00
CA PRO A 164 -39.03 -32.64 26.76
C PRO A 164 -38.25 -33.97 26.67
N LYS A 165 -37.95 -34.57 27.83
CA LYS A 165 -37.49 -35.95 27.89
C LYS A 165 -38.69 -36.88 27.66
N GLY A 166 -38.58 -37.73 26.65
CA GLY A 166 -39.28 -39.02 26.60
C GLY A 166 -38.51 -40.07 27.39
#